data_AF-A0A929C883-F1
#
_entry.id   AF-A0A929C883-F1
#
_cell.length_a   1.000
_cell.length_b   1.000
_cell.length_c   1.000
_cell.angle_alpha   90.00
_cell.angle_beta   90.00
_cell.angle_gamma   90.00
#
_symmetry.space_group_name_H-M   'P 1'
#
loop_
_entity.id
_entity.type
_entity.pdbx_description
1 polymer ?
#
loop_
_entity_poly.entity_id
_entity_poly.type
_entity_poly.pdbx_seq_one_letter_code
_entity_poly.pdbx_strand_id
1 'polypeptide(L)'
;MKDKTMLISHPEEGSLSEKSLQEHLGNVANISRQQINKMRLNISPDLISKKMLSEISFLIGMFHDFGKATSFFQEYINGKRNKCPLTRHGFISAVICYYVIFKKTESTLWAITAYLVIKKHHGNLEKFNSDEPDNINIAEKQIENLLSNNLTPLKQIYSDIVDIEKVLKNINIANFGGTLEDIEEFLDECFDEYSENQKIECYFVINLLFSTLIDSDKKDAARLDTDYFNGNLNEPVNDIFKYIDNCRKTDLEKFDPERPINKIRDQFLSDIKNNDEIKKENHFYTITAPTGIGKTFGCLAFANILKEKLEKDEGRIIYCLPYTSIIDQNFDEFEKIIQFNKKDKYQQRPTRYLLKHHYLSMKNVKNRISEEEYSYKDYLDDKLFVESWESSMIVTT
;
A
#
# COMPACT_ATOMS: atom_id res chain seq x y z
N MET A 1 9.73 1.71 -36.82
CA MET A 1 10.23 0.34 -36.55
C MET A 1 10.31 0.21 -35.04
N LYS A 2 9.53 -0.69 -34.40
CA LYS A 2 9.65 -0.91 -32.95
C LYS A 2 11.06 -1.38 -32.64
N ASP A 3 11.70 -0.77 -31.64
CA ASP A 3 13.02 -1.17 -31.18
C ASP A 3 12.94 -2.62 -30.69
N LYS A 4 13.64 -3.54 -31.35
CA LYS A 4 13.60 -4.99 -31.06
C LYS A 4 14.22 -5.34 -29.69
N THR A 5 14.69 -4.34 -28.93
CA THR A 5 15.35 -4.49 -27.64
C THR A 5 14.46 -4.16 -26.45
N MET A 6 13.30 -3.52 -26.66
CA MET A 6 12.43 -3.07 -25.59
C MET A 6 11.52 -4.20 -25.09
N LEU A 7 11.70 -4.60 -23.83
CA LEU A 7 10.79 -5.53 -23.13
C LEU A 7 9.55 -4.78 -22.65
N ILE A 8 8.36 -5.32 -22.92
CA ILE A 8 7.08 -4.70 -22.56
C ILE A 8 6.59 -5.26 -21.22
N SER A 9 6.20 -4.39 -20.29
CA SER A 9 5.44 -4.81 -19.10
C SER A 9 3.94 -4.71 -19.31
N HIS A 10 3.48 -3.61 -19.94
CA HIS A 10 2.07 -3.37 -20.21
C HIS A 10 1.90 -2.82 -21.64
N PRO A 11 0.97 -3.37 -22.45
CA PRO A 11 0.77 -2.92 -23.82
C PRO A 11 0.12 -1.53 -23.86
N GLU A 12 0.02 -0.97 -25.05
CA GLU A 12 -0.79 0.22 -25.30
C GLU A 12 -2.27 -0.09 -25.04
N GLU A 13 -2.97 0.78 -24.31
CA GLU A 13 -4.38 0.61 -23.96
C GLU A 13 -5.12 1.95 -24.04
N GLY A 14 -6.03 2.09 -25.01
CA GLY A 14 -6.74 3.34 -25.26
C GLY A 14 -5.76 4.48 -25.60
N SER A 15 -5.71 5.51 -24.76
CA SER A 15 -4.80 6.66 -24.87
C SER A 15 -3.47 6.47 -24.14
N LEU A 16 -3.27 5.35 -23.43
CA LEU A 16 -2.07 5.09 -22.65
C LEU A 16 -0.99 4.40 -23.48
N SER A 17 0.15 5.08 -23.65
CA SER A 17 1.32 4.56 -24.36
C SER A 17 1.90 3.30 -23.70
N GLU A 18 2.35 2.34 -24.51
CA GLU A 18 3.10 1.14 -24.08
C GLU A 18 4.13 1.45 -22.98
N LYS A 19 4.18 0.62 -21.93
CA LYS A 19 5.09 0.79 -20.79
C LYS A 19 6.17 -0.27 -20.79
N SER A 20 7.43 0.17 -20.73
CA SER A 20 8.58 -0.75 -20.70
C SER A 20 8.66 -1.52 -19.38
N LEU A 21 9.25 -2.71 -19.44
CA LEU A 21 9.53 -3.51 -18.25
C LEU A 21 10.56 -2.83 -17.35
N GLN A 22 11.58 -2.19 -17.92
CA GLN A 22 12.60 -1.46 -17.16
C GLN A 22 11.98 -0.34 -16.33
N GLU A 23 11.15 0.49 -16.95
CA GLU A 23 10.48 1.61 -16.30
C GLU A 23 9.54 1.13 -15.20
N HIS A 24 8.71 0.13 -15.50
CA HIS A 24 7.76 -0.43 -14.54
C HIS A 24 8.45 -1.01 -13.29
N LEU A 25 9.42 -1.91 -13.48
CA LEU A 25 10.16 -2.52 -12.37
C LEU A 25 10.89 -1.44 -11.55
N GLY A 26 11.54 -0.49 -12.22
CA GLY A 26 12.23 0.62 -11.58
C GLY A 26 11.30 1.51 -10.76
N ASN A 27 10.12 1.84 -11.28
CA ASN A 27 9.13 2.64 -10.56
C ASN A 27 8.59 1.90 -9.34
N VAL A 28 8.14 0.65 -9.50
CA VAL A 28 7.60 -0.16 -8.39
C VAL A 28 8.65 -0.32 -7.30
N ALA A 29 9.90 -0.64 -7.65
CA ALA A 29 10.99 -0.79 -6.69
C ALA A 29 11.30 0.51 -5.93
N ASN A 30 11.38 1.64 -6.65
CA ASN A 30 11.70 2.92 -6.03
C ASN A 30 10.57 3.42 -5.14
N ILE A 31 9.31 3.32 -5.58
CA ILE A 31 8.13 3.69 -4.78
C ILE A 31 8.08 2.81 -3.53
N SER A 32 8.24 1.50 -3.67
CA SER A 32 8.24 0.54 -2.56
C SER A 32 9.27 0.90 -1.50
N ARG A 33 10.52 1.12 -1.92
CA ARG A 33 11.62 1.55 -1.04
C ARG A 33 11.34 2.89 -0.35
N GLN A 34 10.79 3.86 -1.10
CA GLN A 34 10.47 5.18 -0.55
C GLN A 34 9.35 5.10 0.50
N GLN A 35 8.33 4.26 0.31
CA GLN A 35 7.27 4.04 1.28
C GLN A 35 7.85 3.53 2.61
N ILE A 36 8.66 2.46 2.57
CA ILE A 36 9.34 1.95 3.78
C ILE A 36 10.19 3.02 4.45
N ASN A 37 10.96 3.79 3.67
CA ASN A 37 11.84 4.82 4.23
C ASN A 37 11.08 5.99 4.88
N LYS A 38 9.90 6.33 4.39
CA LYS A 38 9.03 7.37 4.99
C LYS A 38 8.32 6.90 6.25
N MET A 39 8.06 5.61 6.42
CA MET A 39 7.31 5.09 7.56
C MET A 39 8.11 5.11 8.87
N ARG A 40 7.46 5.46 9.97
CA ARG A 40 7.97 5.24 11.34
C ARG A 40 7.64 3.81 11.78
N LEU A 41 8.61 2.92 11.60
CA LEU A 41 8.47 1.51 11.95
C LEU A 41 9.15 1.24 13.30
N ASN A 42 8.41 0.62 14.20
CA ASN A 42 8.95 0.12 15.47
C ASN A 42 9.17 -1.39 15.35
N ILE A 43 10.21 -1.77 14.61
CA ILE A 43 10.62 -3.17 14.41
C ILE A 43 11.90 -3.40 15.20
N SER A 44 12.00 -4.55 15.85
CA SER A 44 13.16 -4.94 16.64
C SER A 44 14.43 -4.94 15.77
N PRO A 45 15.48 -4.17 16.14
CA PRO A 45 16.69 -4.04 15.32
C PRO A 45 17.45 -5.35 15.10
N ASP A 46 17.33 -6.29 16.03
CA ASP A 46 17.86 -7.66 15.97
C ASP A 46 17.07 -8.57 15.00
N LEU A 47 15.82 -8.23 14.68
CA LEU A 47 15.05 -8.92 13.65
C LEU A 47 15.44 -8.43 12.24
N ILE A 48 15.26 -7.14 11.98
CA ILE A 48 15.60 -6.52 10.70
C ILE A 48 15.77 -5.01 10.82
N SER A 49 16.89 -4.50 10.32
CA SER A 49 17.08 -3.04 10.23
C SER A 49 16.17 -2.42 9.16
N LYS A 50 15.69 -1.19 9.38
CA LYS A 50 14.91 -0.43 8.38
C LYS A 50 15.62 -0.32 7.03
N LYS A 51 16.96 -0.18 7.04
CA LYS A 51 17.77 -0.18 5.82
C LYS A 51 17.63 -1.50 5.06
N MET A 52 17.80 -2.64 5.74
CA MET A 52 17.65 -3.96 5.12
C MET A 52 16.22 -4.20 4.64
N LEU A 53 15.21 -3.80 5.42
CA LEU A 53 13.81 -3.90 5.01
C LEU A 53 13.53 -3.09 3.73
N SER A 54 14.06 -1.87 3.64
CA SER A 54 13.91 -1.03 2.45
C SER A 54 14.61 -1.60 1.22
N GLU A 55 15.73 -2.31 1.42
CA GLU A 55 16.46 -2.99 0.35
C GLU A 55 15.73 -4.24 -0.13
N ILE A 56 15.19 -5.06 0.79
CA ILE A 56 14.35 -6.21 0.43
C ILE A 56 13.10 -5.75 -0.33
N SER A 57 12.44 -4.68 0.13
CA SER A 57 11.30 -4.09 -0.55
C SER A 57 11.65 -3.61 -1.97
N PHE A 58 12.83 -2.99 -2.14
CA PHE A 58 13.34 -2.60 -3.46
C PHE A 58 13.57 -3.82 -4.37
N LEU A 59 14.24 -4.86 -3.87
CA LEU A 59 14.52 -6.08 -4.63
C LEU A 59 13.22 -6.80 -5.01
N ILE A 60 12.25 -6.89 -4.11
CA ILE A 60 10.93 -7.44 -4.41
C ILE A 60 10.29 -6.68 -5.59
N GLY A 61 10.28 -5.34 -5.54
CA GLY A 61 9.76 -4.52 -6.64
C GLY A 61 10.53 -4.71 -7.96
N MET A 62 11.86 -4.84 -7.91
CA MET A 62 12.68 -5.07 -9.11
C MET A 62 12.44 -6.44 -9.74
N PHE A 63 12.11 -7.46 -8.96
CA PHE A 63 12.03 -8.84 -9.46
C PHE A 63 10.60 -9.40 -9.57
N HIS A 64 9.57 -8.74 -9.04
CA HIS A 64 8.20 -9.29 -9.00
C HIS A 64 7.67 -9.73 -10.39
N ASP A 65 8.05 -8.97 -11.42
CA ASP A 65 7.65 -9.17 -12.81
C ASP A 65 8.82 -9.59 -13.72
N PHE A 66 9.93 -10.06 -13.15
CA PHE A 66 11.11 -10.55 -13.89
C PHE A 66 10.73 -11.53 -15.01
N GLY A 67 9.81 -12.47 -14.75
CA GLY A 67 9.36 -13.47 -15.71
C GLY A 67 8.71 -12.89 -16.98
N LYS A 68 8.28 -11.62 -16.97
CA LYS A 68 7.80 -10.92 -18.18
C LYS A 68 8.88 -10.78 -19.24
N ALA A 69 10.17 -10.87 -18.88
CA ALA A 69 11.28 -10.82 -19.83
C ALA A 69 11.39 -12.05 -20.75
N THR A 70 10.72 -13.16 -20.41
CA THR A 70 10.74 -14.38 -21.24
C THR A 70 10.12 -14.12 -22.61
N SER A 71 10.64 -14.77 -23.66
CA SER A 71 10.05 -14.63 -25.00
C SER A 71 8.61 -15.18 -25.03
N PHE A 72 8.31 -16.17 -24.20
CA PHE A 72 6.96 -16.71 -24.03
C PHE A 72 5.96 -15.63 -23.56
N PHE A 73 6.33 -14.84 -22.55
CA PHE A 73 5.48 -13.74 -22.09
C PHE A 73 5.41 -12.61 -23.13
N GLN A 74 6.54 -12.23 -23.72
CA GLN A 74 6.58 -11.17 -24.73
C GLN A 74 5.78 -11.53 -25.99
N GLU A 75 5.76 -12.79 -26.44
CA GLU A 75 4.90 -13.25 -27.53
C GLU A 75 3.41 -13.17 -27.13
N TYR A 76 3.08 -13.56 -25.90
CA TYR A 76 1.71 -13.55 -25.40
C TYR A 76 1.14 -12.14 -25.31
N ILE A 77 1.85 -11.20 -24.67
CA ILE A 77 1.39 -9.81 -24.50
C ILE A 77 1.28 -9.06 -25.84
N ASN A 78 2.03 -9.49 -26.86
CA ASN A 78 1.93 -8.98 -28.23
C ASN A 78 0.91 -9.73 -29.10
N GLY A 79 0.10 -10.64 -28.54
CA GLY A 79 -0.94 -11.39 -29.27
C GLY A 79 -0.41 -12.45 -30.25
N LYS A 80 0.88 -12.80 -30.18
CA LYS A 80 1.52 -13.81 -31.06
C LYS A 80 1.44 -15.22 -30.50
N ARG A 81 1.03 -15.37 -29.24
CA ARG A 81 0.93 -16.63 -28.51
C ARG A 81 -0.32 -16.63 -27.65
N ASN A 82 -0.99 -17.78 -27.56
CA ASN A 82 -2.07 -17.99 -26.60
C ASN A 82 -1.53 -18.23 -25.19
N LYS A 83 -2.31 -17.85 -24.17
CA LYS A 83 -1.97 -18.09 -22.77
C LYS A 83 -1.68 -19.58 -22.53
N CYS A 84 -0.54 -19.89 -21.94
CA CYS A 84 -0.14 -21.26 -21.58
C CYS A 84 0.77 -21.24 -20.33
N PRO A 85 1.14 -22.39 -19.74
CA PRO A 85 1.94 -22.39 -18.51
C PRO A 85 3.27 -21.62 -18.63
N LEU A 86 3.95 -21.67 -19.78
CA LEU A 86 5.18 -20.92 -20.06
C LEU A 86 5.00 -19.39 -20.08
N THR A 87 3.76 -18.89 -20.22
CA THR A 87 3.47 -17.44 -20.18
C THR A 87 3.20 -16.95 -18.76
N ARG A 88 3.18 -17.82 -17.74
CA ARG A 88 3.05 -17.43 -16.33
C ARG A 88 4.40 -16.88 -15.85
N HIS A 89 4.44 -15.64 -15.37
CA HIS A 89 5.70 -14.98 -14.96
C HIS A 89 5.98 -15.09 -13.44
N GLY A 90 4.94 -15.20 -12.61
CA GLY A 90 5.08 -15.06 -11.15
C GLY A 90 6.01 -16.07 -10.46
N PHE A 91 6.02 -17.34 -10.89
CA PHE A 91 6.84 -18.36 -10.23
C PHE A 91 8.35 -18.15 -10.46
N ILE A 92 8.78 -18.01 -11.72
CA ILE A 92 10.19 -17.71 -12.02
C ILE A 92 10.63 -16.38 -11.38
N SER A 93 9.77 -15.35 -11.38
CA SER A 93 10.05 -14.10 -10.67
C SER A 93 10.35 -14.32 -9.19
N ALA A 94 9.50 -15.09 -8.50
CA ALA A 94 9.64 -15.38 -7.08
C ALA A 94 10.93 -16.17 -6.78
N VAL A 95 11.23 -17.20 -7.59
CA VAL A 95 12.44 -18.05 -7.44
C VAL A 95 13.72 -17.25 -7.65
N ILE A 96 13.79 -16.40 -8.68
CA ILE A 96 14.96 -15.56 -8.92
C ILE A 96 15.14 -14.54 -7.79
N CYS A 97 14.07 -13.91 -7.31
CA CYS A 97 14.14 -12.97 -6.20
C CYS A 97 14.62 -13.63 -4.91
N TYR A 98 14.09 -14.82 -4.57
CA TYR A 98 14.57 -15.63 -3.45
C TYR A 98 16.09 -15.82 -3.52
N TYR A 99 16.59 -16.29 -4.67
CA TYR A 99 18.01 -16.58 -4.83
C TYR A 99 18.87 -15.32 -4.64
N VAL A 100 18.43 -14.18 -5.20
CA VAL A 100 19.14 -12.90 -5.08
C VAL A 100 19.15 -12.41 -3.63
N ILE A 101 18.03 -12.47 -2.93
CA ILE A 101 17.94 -12.05 -1.52
C ILE A 101 18.75 -12.97 -0.62
N PHE A 102 18.66 -14.28 -0.80
CA PHE A 102 19.45 -15.25 -0.04
C PHE A 102 20.95 -15.01 -0.22
N LYS A 103 21.42 -14.78 -1.46
CA LYS A 103 22.84 -14.50 -1.72
C LYS A 103 23.32 -13.15 -1.18
N LYS A 104 22.43 -12.18 -0.97
CA LYS A 104 22.78 -10.86 -0.41
C LYS A 104 22.70 -10.82 1.11
N THR A 105 21.79 -11.59 1.71
CA THR A 105 21.44 -11.46 3.13
C THR A 105 21.81 -12.68 3.97
N GLU A 106 22.03 -13.83 3.33
CA GLU A 106 22.17 -15.15 3.96
C GLU A 106 20.97 -15.55 4.84
N SER A 107 19.86 -14.80 4.75
CA SER A 107 18.64 -15.06 5.51
C SER A 107 17.65 -15.85 4.67
N THR A 108 17.41 -17.09 5.09
CA THR A 108 16.36 -17.94 4.54
C THR A 108 14.99 -17.30 4.74
N LEU A 109 14.69 -16.77 5.93
CA LEU A 109 13.42 -16.13 6.27
C LEU A 109 13.06 -14.99 5.29
N TRP A 110 14.00 -14.10 5.00
CA TRP A 110 13.73 -12.98 4.10
C TRP A 110 13.69 -13.39 2.62
N ALA A 111 14.46 -14.40 2.23
CA ALA A 111 14.40 -14.97 0.90
C ALA A 111 13.05 -15.64 0.64
N ILE A 112 12.58 -16.49 1.56
CA ILE A 112 11.26 -17.13 1.45
C ILE A 112 10.15 -16.09 1.54
N THR A 113 10.25 -15.10 2.42
CA THR A 113 9.28 -13.98 2.47
C THR A 113 9.12 -13.31 1.11
N ALA A 114 10.22 -13.00 0.42
CA ALA A 114 10.17 -12.40 -0.91
C ALA A 114 9.56 -13.33 -1.97
N TYR A 115 9.87 -14.64 -1.90
CA TYR A 115 9.22 -15.65 -2.73
C TYR A 115 7.69 -15.60 -2.57
N LEU A 116 7.21 -15.63 -1.32
CA LEU A 116 5.78 -15.66 -1.00
C LEU A 116 5.06 -14.41 -1.47
N VAL A 117 5.65 -13.24 -1.17
CA VAL A 117 5.11 -11.92 -1.55
C VAL A 117 4.96 -11.82 -3.06
N ILE A 118 6.00 -12.20 -3.84
CA ILE A 118 5.93 -12.16 -5.30
C ILE A 118 4.99 -13.24 -5.83
N LYS A 119 5.03 -14.46 -5.32
CA LYS A 119 4.17 -15.53 -5.84
C LYS A 119 2.67 -15.17 -5.73
N LYS A 120 2.29 -14.43 -4.69
CA LYS A 120 0.91 -14.06 -4.39
C LYS A 120 0.51 -12.65 -4.83
N HIS A 121 1.38 -11.87 -5.49
CA HIS A 121 1.08 -10.45 -5.80
C HIS A 121 -0.13 -10.21 -6.71
N HIS A 122 -0.55 -11.21 -7.50
CA HIS A 122 -1.79 -11.18 -8.31
C HIS A 122 -3.05 -11.64 -7.56
N GLY A 123 -2.94 -11.95 -6.26
CA GLY A 123 -4.02 -12.50 -5.44
C GLY A 123 -3.91 -12.08 -3.97
N ASN A 124 -4.18 -13.01 -3.06
CA ASN A 124 -4.13 -12.78 -1.61
C ASN A 124 -2.99 -13.60 -0.97
N LEU A 125 -2.46 -13.11 0.16
CA LEU A 125 -1.66 -13.90 1.10
C LEU A 125 -2.57 -14.88 1.86
N GLU A 126 -3.08 -15.88 1.17
CA GLU A 126 -3.77 -17.03 1.75
C GLU A 126 -2.83 -18.25 1.76
N LYS A 127 -3.32 -19.36 2.33
CA LYS A 127 -2.59 -20.64 2.43
C LYS A 127 -1.89 -21.01 1.12
N PHE A 128 -0.70 -21.56 1.26
CA PHE A 128 0.06 -22.08 0.14
C PHE A 128 -0.43 -23.49 -0.14
N ASN A 129 -1.08 -23.67 -1.29
CA ASN A 129 -1.23 -25.01 -1.82
C ASN A 129 0.13 -25.39 -2.41
N SER A 130 0.60 -26.61 -2.11
CA SER A 130 1.79 -27.21 -2.71
C SER A 130 1.85 -26.85 -4.20
N ASP A 131 2.95 -26.21 -4.63
CA ASP A 131 3.06 -25.72 -6.00
C ASP A 131 2.83 -26.89 -6.99
N GLU A 132 2.13 -26.63 -8.10
CA GLU A 132 1.95 -27.63 -9.16
C GLU A 132 3.35 -28.17 -9.55
N PRO A 133 3.60 -29.50 -9.50
CA PRO A 133 4.91 -30.09 -9.76
C PRO A 133 5.54 -29.67 -11.11
N ASP A 134 4.71 -29.25 -12.07
CA ASP A 134 5.16 -28.77 -13.38
C ASP A 134 5.82 -27.38 -13.33
N ASN A 135 5.67 -26.60 -12.24
CA ASN A 135 6.23 -25.25 -12.12
C ASN A 135 7.78 -25.24 -12.22
N ILE A 136 8.45 -26.25 -11.67
CA ILE A 136 9.92 -26.39 -11.73
C ILE A 136 10.35 -26.56 -13.19
N ASN A 137 9.76 -27.54 -13.90
CA ASN A 137 10.05 -27.80 -15.31
C ASN A 137 9.75 -26.58 -16.19
N ILE A 138 8.66 -25.86 -15.89
CA ILE A 138 8.29 -24.62 -16.59
C ILE A 138 9.35 -23.54 -16.37
N ALA A 139 9.79 -23.33 -15.13
CA ALA A 139 10.80 -22.34 -14.80
C ALA A 139 12.15 -22.66 -15.43
N GLU A 140 12.56 -23.93 -15.47
CA GLU A 140 13.79 -24.36 -16.14
C GLU A 140 13.74 -23.99 -17.63
N LYS A 141 12.65 -24.32 -18.33
CA LYS A 141 12.44 -23.91 -19.73
C LYS A 141 12.44 -22.40 -19.91
N GLN A 142 11.91 -21.65 -18.94
CA GLN A 142 11.93 -20.18 -18.97
C GLN A 142 13.35 -19.63 -18.76
N ILE A 143 14.17 -20.21 -17.88
CA ILE A 143 15.58 -19.83 -17.71
C ILE A 143 16.37 -20.16 -18.97
N GLU A 144 16.21 -21.36 -19.53
CA GLU A 144 16.84 -21.74 -20.80
C GLU A 144 16.45 -20.80 -21.93
N ASN A 145 15.17 -20.40 -21.99
CA ASN A 145 14.68 -19.40 -22.93
C ASN A 145 15.40 -18.05 -22.74
N LEU A 146 15.58 -17.57 -21.51
CA LEU A 146 16.30 -16.33 -21.26
C LEU A 146 17.77 -16.43 -21.68
N LEU A 147 18.46 -17.51 -21.29
CA LEU A 147 19.88 -17.74 -21.59
C LEU A 147 20.16 -17.93 -23.10
N SER A 148 19.22 -18.49 -23.85
CA SER A 148 19.32 -18.68 -25.30
C SER A 148 18.94 -17.44 -26.12
N ASN A 149 18.32 -16.44 -25.50
CA ASN A 149 17.93 -15.17 -26.13
C ASN A 149 18.90 -14.03 -25.81
N ASN A 150 18.64 -12.84 -26.36
CA ASN A 150 19.43 -11.65 -26.09
C ASN A 150 19.19 -11.15 -24.65
N LEU A 151 20.15 -11.42 -23.75
CA LEU A 151 20.13 -10.95 -22.36
C LEU A 151 20.44 -9.46 -22.17
N THR A 152 20.83 -8.73 -23.24
CA THR A 152 21.23 -7.31 -23.13
C THR A 152 20.21 -6.44 -22.40
N PRO A 153 18.89 -6.53 -22.67
CA PRO A 153 17.89 -5.73 -21.95
C PRO A 153 17.85 -6.07 -20.45
N LEU A 154 17.94 -7.34 -20.08
CA LEU A 154 18.00 -7.77 -18.68
C LEU A 154 19.28 -7.27 -18.00
N LYS A 155 20.44 -7.39 -18.66
CA LYS A 155 21.71 -6.87 -18.13
C LYS A 155 21.65 -5.37 -17.87
N GLN A 156 20.97 -4.61 -18.71
CA GLN A 156 20.75 -3.17 -18.51
C GLN A 156 19.83 -2.89 -17.32
N ILE A 157 18.74 -3.66 -17.15
CA ILE A 157 17.81 -3.48 -16.02
C ILE A 157 18.50 -3.76 -14.68
N TYR A 158 19.36 -4.78 -14.61
CA TYR A 158 19.90 -5.29 -13.35
C TYR A 158 21.38 -4.95 -13.11
N SER A 159 22.05 -4.19 -13.99
CA SER A 159 23.50 -3.94 -13.94
C SER A 159 24.00 -3.45 -12.58
N ASP A 160 23.21 -2.59 -11.94
CA ASP A 160 23.57 -1.93 -10.68
C ASP A 160 23.11 -2.73 -9.45
N ILE A 161 22.45 -3.88 -9.67
CA ILE A 161 21.82 -4.70 -8.63
C ILE A 161 22.56 -6.04 -8.48
N VAL A 162 22.66 -6.78 -9.59
CA VAL A 162 23.29 -8.11 -9.68
C VAL A 162 23.73 -8.43 -11.12
N ASP A 163 24.74 -9.29 -11.27
CA ASP A 163 25.02 -9.95 -12.55
C ASP A 163 23.94 -11.00 -12.84
N ILE A 164 22.91 -10.59 -13.59
CA ILE A 164 21.75 -11.43 -13.88
C ILE A 164 22.10 -12.66 -14.72
N GLU A 165 23.12 -12.60 -15.59
CA GLU A 165 23.54 -13.77 -16.35
C GLU A 165 24.17 -14.81 -15.42
N LYS A 166 25.00 -14.37 -14.47
CA LYS A 166 25.57 -15.26 -13.46
C LYS A 166 24.50 -15.84 -12.54
N VAL A 167 23.47 -15.06 -12.18
CA VAL A 167 22.32 -15.57 -11.41
C VAL A 167 21.62 -16.70 -12.17
N LEU A 168 21.25 -16.47 -13.44
CA LEU A 168 20.54 -17.46 -14.26
C LEU A 168 21.36 -18.73 -14.51
N LYS A 169 22.69 -18.64 -14.61
CA LYS A 169 23.56 -19.82 -14.79
C LYS A 169 23.78 -20.63 -13.51
N ASN A 170 23.73 -19.98 -12.35
CA ASN A 170 24.09 -20.61 -11.08
C ASN A 170 22.88 -21.08 -10.27
N ILE A 171 21.69 -20.55 -10.56
CA ILE A 171 20.49 -20.99 -9.86
C ILE A 171 20.16 -22.43 -10.27
N ASN A 172 19.97 -23.29 -9.26
CA ASN A 172 19.47 -24.64 -9.47
C ASN A 172 18.02 -24.69 -8.99
N ILE A 173 17.06 -24.64 -9.94
CA ILE A 173 15.63 -24.62 -9.60
C ILE A 173 15.20 -25.95 -8.95
N ALA A 174 15.84 -27.07 -9.29
CA ALA A 174 15.52 -28.36 -8.68
C ALA A 174 15.70 -28.35 -7.15
N ASN A 175 16.63 -27.52 -6.63
CA ASN A 175 16.82 -27.35 -5.17
C ASN A 175 15.62 -26.69 -4.48
N PHE A 176 14.75 -26.01 -5.23
CA PHE A 176 13.53 -25.42 -4.68
C PHE A 176 12.42 -26.47 -4.53
N GLY A 177 12.51 -27.65 -5.15
CA GLY A 177 11.45 -28.66 -5.09
C GLY A 177 11.06 -29.03 -3.65
N GLY A 178 12.03 -29.37 -2.81
CA GLY A 178 11.78 -29.68 -1.40
C GLY A 178 11.25 -28.48 -0.59
N THR A 179 11.79 -27.28 -0.81
CA THR A 179 11.32 -26.05 -0.14
C THR A 179 9.88 -25.66 -0.54
N LEU A 180 9.42 -26.07 -1.72
CA LEU A 180 8.12 -25.71 -2.29
C LEU A 180 7.03 -26.77 -2.07
N GLU A 181 7.41 -28.01 -1.75
CA GLU A 181 6.49 -29.10 -1.44
C GLU A 181 5.73 -28.83 -0.14
N ASP A 182 6.40 -28.33 0.91
CA ASP A 182 5.80 -27.93 2.19
C ASP A 182 6.35 -26.58 2.70
N ILE A 183 5.93 -25.49 2.04
CA ILE A 183 6.29 -24.11 2.42
C ILE A 183 5.87 -23.78 3.86
N GLU A 184 4.74 -24.33 4.33
CA GLU A 184 4.25 -24.08 5.69
C GLU A 184 5.23 -24.66 6.73
N GLU A 185 5.66 -25.91 6.57
CA GLU A 185 6.66 -26.54 7.44
C GLU A 185 8.00 -25.80 7.38
N PHE A 186 8.44 -25.42 6.18
CA PHE A 186 9.68 -24.67 6.01
C PHE A 186 9.66 -23.29 6.68
N LEU A 187 8.50 -22.62 6.67
CA LEU A 187 8.32 -21.36 7.40
C LEU A 187 8.33 -21.59 8.91
N ASP A 188 7.65 -22.62 9.39
CA ASP A 188 7.63 -22.98 10.80
C ASP A 188 9.06 -23.26 11.30
N GLU A 189 9.85 -24.04 10.56
CA GLU A 189 11.28 -24.25 10.84
C GLU A 189 12.08 -22.94 10.86
N CYS A 190 11.83 -22.04 9.90
CA CYS A 190 12.46 -20.71 9.90
C CYS A 190 12.09 -19.88 11.13
N PHE A 191 10.92 -20.10 11.73
CA PHE A 191 10.44 -19.38 12.89
C PHE A 191 10.82 -20.01 14.23
N ASP A 192 11.32 -21.25 14.27
CA ASP A 192 11.68 -21.96 15.51
C ASP A 192 12.74 -21.23 16.34
N GLU A 193 13.66 -20.52 15.69
CA GLU A 193 14.72 -19.76 16.34
C GLU A 193 14.25 -18.39 16.88
N TYR A 194 13.02 -17.98 16.59
CA TYR A 194 12.48 -16.66 16.94
C TYR A 194 11.52 -16.73 18.14
N SER A 195 11.57 -15.70 18.97
CA SER A 195 10.59 -15.52 20.06
C SER A 195 9.19 -15.22 19.51
N GLU A 196 8.15 -15.46 20.31
CA GLU A 196 6.76 -15.15 19.92
C GLU A 196 6.56 -13.69 19.50
N ASN A 197 7.23 -12.74 20.16
CA ASN A 197 7.18 -11.33 19.77
C ASN A 197 7.81 -11.10 18.39
N GLN A 198 8.94 -11.73 18.11
CA GLN A 198 9.59 -11.63 16.80
C GLN A 198 8.74 -12.29 15.71
N LYS A 199 8.07 -13.43 15.99
CA LYS A 199 7.13 -14.04 15.04
C LYS A 199 5.98 -13.10 14.68
N ILE A 200 5.44 -12.39 15.67
CA ILE A 200 4.42 -11.34 15.46
C ILE A 200 4.99 -10.19 14.61
N GLU A 201 6.21 -9.73 14.88
CA GLU A 201 6.86 -8.71 14.06
C GLU A 201 7.10 -9.18 12.62
N CYS A 202 7.55 -10.42 12.42
CA CYS A 202 7.69 -11.04 11.11
C CYS A 202 6.37 -11.04 10.34
N TYR A 203 5.26 -11.40 11.00
CA TYR A 203 3.93 -11.33 10.41
C TYR A 203 3.62 -9.90 9.89
N PHE A 204 3.88 -8.87 10.70
CA PHE A 204 3.68 -7.48 10.25
C PHE A 204 4.63 -7.06 9.13
N VAL A 205 5.88 -7.51 9.15
CA VAL A 205 6.86 -7.22 8.09
C VAL A 205 6.46 -7.87 6.77
N ILE A 206 6.03 -9.14 6.79
CA ILE A 206 5.56 -9.86 5.60
C ILE A 206 4.35 -9.13 4.99
N ASN A 207 3.36 -8.78 5.83
CA ASN A 207 2.19 -8.01 5.38
C ASN A 207 2.58 -6.66 4.82
N LEU A 208 3.51 -5.94 5.47
CA LEU A 208 4.00 -4.65 4.99
C LEU A 208 4.66 -4.77 3.62
N LEU A 209 5.56 -5.74 3.42
CA LEU A 209 6.21 -5.98 2.13
C LEU A 209 5.20 -6.32 1.03
N PHE A 210 4.20 -7.14 1.34
CA PHE A 210 3.13 -7.50 0.41
C PHE A 210 2.25 -6.30 0.06
N SER A 211 1.78 -5.55 1.06
CA SER A 211 0.97 -4.35 0.86
C SER A 211 1.72 -3.30 0.05
N THR A 212 3.00 -3.06 0.35
CA THR A 212 3.84 -2.12 -0.39
C THR A 212 4.04 -2.54 -1.84
N LEU A 213 4.28 -3.83 -2.12
CA LEU A 213 4.38 -4.34 -3.50
C LEU A 213 3.07 -4.12 -4.26
N ILE A 214 1.95 -4.58 -3.71
CA ILE A 214 0.64 -4.50 -4.39
C ILE A 214 0.21 -3.06 -4.61
N ASP A 215 0.40 -2.18 -3.62
CA ASP A 215 0.07 -0.77 -3.74
C ASP A 215 0.89 -0.09 -4.84
N SER A 216 2.21 -0.33 -4.85
CA SER A 216 3.13 0.25 -5.83
C SER A 216 2.89 -0.28 -7.24
N ASP A 217 2.70 -1.60 -7.39
CA ASP A 217 2.42 -2.25 -8.67
C ASP A 217 1.11 -1.74 -9.29
N LYS A 218 0.01 -1.76 -8.52
CA LYS A 218 -1.30 -1.31 -9.01
C LYS A 218 -1.30 0.17 -9.40
N LYS A 219 -0.69 1.03 -8.58
CA LYS A 219 -0.60 2.48 -8.88
C LYS A 219 0.26 2.75 -10.11
N ASP A 220 1.39 2.05 -10.25
CA ASP A 220 2.28 2.22 -11.40
C ASP A 220 1.65 1.65 -12.70
N ALA A 221 0.95 0.52 -12.61
CA ALA A 221 0.23 -0.11 -13.71
C ALA A 221 -0.96 0.73 -14.20
N ALA A 222 -1.64 1.45 -13.29
CA ALA A 222 -2.73 2.35 -13.65
C ALA A 222 -2.29 3.59 -14.45
N ARG A 223 -0.97 3.91 -14.47
CA ARG A 223 -0.38 5.05 -15.21
C ARG A 223 -1.10 6.36 -14.89
N LEU A 224 -1.23 6.62 -13.60
CA LEU A 224 -1.96 7.78 -13.07
C LEU A 224 -1.04 8.90 -12.64
N ASP A 225 -1.51 10.12 -12.83
CA ASP A 225 -0.80 11.30 -12.33
C ASP A 225 -0.81 11.29 -10.80
N THR A 226 0.31 11.72 -10.24
CA THR A 226 0.61 11.75 -8.81
C THR A 226 -0.41 12.57 -8.01
N ASP A 227 -0.97 13.64 -8.58
CA ASP A 227 -1.94 14.49 -7.90
C ASP A 227 -3.26 13.81 -7.55
N TYR A 228 -3.57 12.70 -8.21
CA TYR A 228 -4.77 11.92 -7.92
C TYR A 228 -4.66 11.23 -6.54
N PHE A 229 -3.50 10.66 -6.23
CA PHE A 229 -3.22 9.92 -4.98
C PHE A 229 -2.45 10.71 -3.93
N ASN A 230 -2.24 12.01 -4.11
CA ASN A 230 -1.63 12.88 -3.10
C ASN A 230 -2.59 13.19 -1.92
N GLY A 231 -3.41 12.23 -1.48
CA GLY A 231 -4.61 12.44 -0.67
C GLY A 231 -4.39 12.56 0.83
N ASN A 232 -3.21 12.20 1.38
CA ASN A 232 -2.86 12.59 2.74
C ASN A 232 -2.52 14.08 2.78
N LEU A 233 -3.16 14.82 3.69
CA LEU A 233 -2.85 16.24 3.90
C LEU A 233 -1.71 16.41 4.89
N ASN A 234 -0.87 17.39 4.62
CA ASN A 234 0.15 17.90 5.53
C ASN A 234 -0.43 18.69 6.69
N GLU A 235 -1.55 19.36 6.45
CA GLU A 235 -2.28 20.12 7.43
C GLU A 235 -3.39 19.28 8.07
N PRO A 236 -3.84 19.65 9.28
CA PRO A 236 -5.10 19.15 9.85
C PRO A 236 -6.24 19.16 8.84
N VAL A 237 -7.06 18.11 8.90
CA VAL A 237 -8.18 17.94 7.98
C VAL A 237 -9.27 18.98 8.27
N ASN A 238 -9.33 19.46 9.51
CA ASN A 238 -10.30 20.45 9.99
C ASN A 238 -9.77 21.28 11.16
N ASP A 239 -10.53 22.33 11.49
CA ASP A 239 -10.40 23.12 12.71
C ASP A 239 -11.76 23.13 13.41
N ILE A 240 -11.89 22.20 14.36
CA ILE A 240 -13.13 21.98 15.12
C ILE A 240 -13.49 23.18 15.99
N PHE A 241 -12.50 23.90 16.51
CA PHE A 241 -12.74 25.06 17.36
C PHE A 241 -13.37 26.20 16.57
N LYS A 242 -12.83 26.49 15.38
CA LYS A 242 -13.45 27.46 14.46
C LYS A 242 -14.85 27.04 14.00
N TYR A 243 -15.07 25.74 13.80
CA TYR A 243 -16.39 25.23 13.43
C TYR A 243 -17.41 25.46 14.55
N ILE A 244 -17.07 25.14 15.80
CA ILE A 244 -17.95 25.37 16.96
C ILE A 244 -18.23 26.87 17.14
N ASP A 245 -17.21 27.72 17.01
CA ASP A 245 -17.40 29.18 17.07
C ASP A 245 -18.33 29.72 15.99
N ASN A 246 -18.32 29.10 14.80
CA ASN A 246 -19.29 29.41 13.76
C ASN A 246 -20.70 28.91 14.14
N CYS A 247 -20.83 27.68 14.63
CA CYS A 247 -22.11 27.13 15.08
C CYS A 247 -22.74 27.96 16.21
N ARG A 248 -21.93 28.53 17.12
CA ARG A 248 -22.42 29.48 18.14
C ARG A 248 -23.06 30.74 17.55
N LYS A 249 -22.73 31.11 16.30
CA LYS A 249 -23.32 32.27 15.61
C LYS A 249 -24.54 31.90 14.77
N THR A 250 -24.60 30.66 14.27
CA THR A 250 -25.62 30.24 13.30
C THR A 250 -26.67 29.28 13.87
N ASP A 251 -26.39 28.65 15.00
CA ASP A 251 -27.24 27.64 15.65
C ASP A 251 -27.12 27.76 17.18
N LEU A 252 -27.57 28.91 17.70
CA LEU A 252 -27.62 29.18 19.14
C LEU A 252 -28.51 28.17 19.87
N GLU A 253 -29.55 27.66 19.22
CA GLU A 253 -30.42 26.65 19.83
C GLU A 253 -29.69 25.36 20.18
N LYS A 254 -28.60 25.00 19.50
CA LYS A 254 -27.80 23.82 19.85
C LYS A 254 -26.51 24.17 20.57
N PHE A 255 -25.87 25.28 20.20
CA PHE A 255 -24.51 25.63 20.62
C PHE A 255 -24.40 26.83 21.56
N ASP A 256 -25.51 27.35 22.10
CA ASP A 256 -25.48 28.44 23.09
C ASP A 256 -24.54 28.13 24.27
N PRO A 257 -23.46 28.91 24.48
CA PRO A 257 -22.46 28.68 25.51
C PRO A 257 -23.02 28.86 26.94
N GLU A 258 -24.15 29.55 27.11
CA GLU A 258 -24.74 29.72 28.43
C GLU A 258 -25.48 28.48 28.93
N ARG A 259 -25.79 27.54 28.03
CA ARG A 259 -26.43 26.27 28.42
C ARG A 259 -25.49 25.44 29.29
N PRO A 260 -25.97 24.88 30.41
CA PRO A 260 -25.14 24.07 31.31
C PRO A 260 -24.39 22.95 30.60
N ILE A 261 -25.04 22.26 29.66
CA ILE A 261 -24.40 21.16 28.90
C ILE A 261 -23.26 21.66 27.99
N ASN A 262 -23.39 22.86 27.40
CA ASN A 262 -22.38 23.40 26.50
C ASN A 262 -21.18 23.93 27.29
N LYS A 263 -21.36 24.46 28.51
CA LYS A 263 -20.24 24.77 29.41
C LYS A 263 -19.36 23.55 29.69
N ILE A 264 -19.97 22.38 29.93
CA ILE A 264 -19.22 21.15 30.18
C ILE A 264 -18.56 20.62 28.90
N ARG A 265 -19.23 20.72 27.75
CA ARG A 265 -18.63 20.37 26.44
C ARG A 265 -17.43 21.24 26.10
N ASP A 266 -17.53 22.54 26.40
CA ASP A 266 -16.45 23.51 26.19
C ASP A 266 -15.28 23.22 27.12
N GLN A 267 -15.54 22.89 28.38
CA GLN A 267 -14.49 22.46 29.31
C GLN A 267 -13.79 21.20 28.79
N PHE A 268 -14.55 20.18 28.37
CA PHE A 268 -13.97 18.94 27.84
C PHE A 268 -13.08 19.17 26.61
N LEU A 269 -13.50 20.03 25.67
CA LEU A 269 -12.69 20.38 24.51
C LEU A 269 -11.46 21.22 24.90
N SER A 270 -11.61 22.12 25.87
CA SER A 270 -10.49 22.90 26.43
C SER A 270 -9.46 21.99 27.09
N ASP A 271 -9.91 20.98 27.85
CA ASP A 271 -9.04 20.00 28.49
C ASP A 271 -8.23 19.23 27.45
N ILE A 272 -8.84 18.79 26.35
CA ILE A 272 -8.13 18.14 25.23
C ILE A 272 -7.12 19.10 24.60
N LYS A 273 -7.54 20.34 24.31
CA LYS A 273 -6.69 21.34 23.63
C LYS A 273 -5.43 21.66 24.42
N ASN A 274 -5.56 21.75 25.74
CA ASN A 274 -4.48 22.16 26.64
C ASN A 274 -3.78 20.96 27.29
N ASN A 275 -4.01 19.74 26.82
CA ASN A 275 -3.38 18.55 27.38
C ASN A 275 -1.94 18.37 26.85
N ASP A 276 -0.97 18.67 27.71
CA ASP A 276 0.47 18.52 27.42
C ASP A 276 0.95 17.06 27.34
N GLU A 277 0.12 16.09 27.74
CA GLU A 277 0.40 14.65 27.61
C GLU A 277 0.19 14.12 26.19
N ILE A 278 -0.48 14.89 25.32
CA ILE A 278 -0.61 14.56 23.90
C ILE A 278 0.76 14.77 23.22
N LYS A 279 1.51 13.69 23.02
CA LYS A 279 2.88 13.67 22.52
C LYS A 279 3.03 12.73 21.34
N LYS A 280 3.85 13.09 20.35
CA LYS A 280 4.04 12.27 19.14
C LYS A 280 4.72 10.92 19.43
N GLU A 281 5.41 10.81 20.57
CA GLU A 281 6.10 9.61 21.05
C GLU A 281 5.14 8.60 21.70
N ASN A 282 3.97 9.05 22.15
CA ASN A 282 2.98 8.19 22.78
C ASN A 282 2.09 7.55 21.71
N HIS A 283 1.93 6.22 21.77
CA HIS A 283 1.19 5.46 20.77
C HIS A 283 -0.27 5.15 21.16
N PHE A 284 -0.56 5.09 22.46
CA PHE A 284 -1.89 4.74 22.97
C PHE A 284 -2.44 5.83 23.87
N TYR A 285 -3.70 6.17 23.67
CA TYR A 285 -4.44 7.17 24.43
C TYR A 285 -5.81 6.63 24.80
N THR A 286 -6.32 7.07 25.95
CA THR A 286 -7.69 6.81 26.36
C THR A 286 -8.36 8.12 26.70
N ILE A 287 -9.49 8.42 26.04
CA ILE A 287 -10.32 9.57 26.34
C ILE A 287 -11.59 9.08 27.03
N THR A 288 -11.66 9.26 28.34
CA THR A 288 -12.81 8.84 29.15
C THR A 288 -13.71 10.03 29.42
N ALA A 289 -14.95 9.98 28.93
CA ALA A 289 -15.93 11.03 29.19
C ALA A 289 -17.38 10.50 29.13
N PRO A 290 -18.33 11.10 29.87
CA PRO A 290 -19.74 10.70 29.86
C PRO A 290 -20.38 10.74 28.47
N THR A 291 -21.48 10.02 28.28
CA THR A 291 -22.26 10.12 27.03
C THR A 291 -22.87 11.51 26.88
N GLY A 292 -22.94 12.04 25.65
CA GLY A 292 -23.50 13.37 25.36
C GLY A 292 -22.54 14.56 25.54
N ILE A 293 -21.34 14.32 26.07
CA ILE A 293 -20.30 15.32 26.33
C ILE A 293 -19.56 15.82 25.08
N GLY A 294 -19.85 15.24 23.90
CA GLY A 294 -19.19 15.62 22.65
C GLY A 294 -17.92 14.82 22.29
N LYS A 295 -17.84 13.54 22.69
CA LYS A 295 -16.69 12.65 22.36
C LYS A 295 -16.33 12.64 20.88
N THR A 296 -17.31 12.65 19.97
CA THR A 296 -17.04 12.70 18.52
C THR A 296 -16.17 13.90 18.14
N PHE A 297 -16.51 15.09 18.64
CA PHE A 297 -15.74 16.32 18.37
C PHE A 297 -14.41 16.31 19.12
N GLY A 298 -14.40 15.78 20.35
CA GLY A 298 -13.17 15.61 21.15
C GLY A 298 -12.14 14.69 20.49
N CYS A 299 -12.56 13.53 19.97
CA CYS A 299 -11.67 12.61 19.26
C CYS A 299 -11.08 13.26 18.00
N LEU A 300 -11.88 14.04 17.27
CA LEU A 300 -11.39 14.75 16.09
C LEU A 300 -10.43 15.91 16.46
N ALA A 301 -10.73 16.64 17.55
CA ALA A 301 -9.84 17.65 18.10
C ALA A 301 -8.48 17.03 18.47
N PHE A 302 -8.51 15.95 19.23
CA PHE A 302 -7.34 15.17 19.64
C PHE A 302 -6.52 14.70 18.42
N ALA A 303 -7.18 14.10 17.42
CA ALA A 303 -6.50 13.60 16.23
C ALA A 303 -5.80 14.72 15.44
N ASN A 304 -6.43 15.89 15.30
CA ASN A 304 -5.80 17.03 14.63
C ASN A 304 -4.64 17.62 15.43
N ILE A 305 -4.77 17.75 16.76
CA ILE A 305 -3.67 18.20 17.64
C ILE A 305 -2.48 17.24 17.53
N LEU A 306 -2.72 15.93 17.50
CA LEU A 306 -1.65 14.96 17.32
C LEU A 306 -1.02 15.10 15.93
N LYS A 307 -1.83 15.28 14.87
CA LYS A 307 -1.35 15.50 13.50
C LYS A 307 -0.48 16.75 13.37
N GLU A 308 -0.81 17.85 14.06
CA GLU A 308 0.03 19.06 14.11
C GLU A 308 1.41 18.81 14.73
N LYS A 309 1.56 17.79 15.58
CA LYS A 309 2.82 17.41 16.23
C LYS A 309 3.63 16.39 15.42
N LEU A 310 3.05 15.77 14.39
CA LEU A 310 3.74 14.83 13.50
C LEU A 310 4.59 15.56 12.45
N GLU A 311 5.49 14.84 11.81
CA GLU A 311 6.27 15.43 10.71
C GLU A 311 5.40 15.59 9.45
N LYS A 312 5.88 16.41 8.52
CA LYS A 312 5.22 16.64 7.25
C LYS A 312 5.04 15.29 6.51
N ASP A 313 3.85 15.11 5.95
CA ASP A 313 3.35 13.95 5.21
C ASP A 313 3.06 12.70 6.07
N GLU A 314 3.10 12.82 7.40
CA GLU A 314 2.75 11.76 8.34
C GLU A 314 1.32 11.86 8.90
N GLY A 315 0.77 10.71 9.32
CA GLY A 315 -0.48 10.64 10.08
C GLY A 315 -1.74 10.76 9.22
N ARG A 316 -2.48 9.66 9.09
CA ARG A 316 -3.81 9.58 8.48
C ARG A 316 -4.84 9.38 9.60
N ILE A 317 -6.00 10.02 9.52
CA ILE A 317 -7.06 9.84 10.52
C ILE A 317 -7.96 8.70 10.07
N ILE A 318 -7.96 7.60 10.81
CA ILE A 318 -8.87 6.47 10.59
C ILE A 318 -9.79 6.38 11.80
N TYR A 319 -11.09 6.53 11.56
CA TYR A 319 -12.13 6.50 12.57
C TYR A 319 -12.94 5.21 12.41
N CYS A 320 -12.81 4.28 13.36
CA CYS A 320 -13.45 2.96 13.31
C CYS A 320 -14.57 2.84 14.35
N LEU A 321 -15.75 2.36 13.96
CA LEU A 321 -16.85 2.03 14.89
C LEU A 321 -17.62 0.78 14.43
N PRO A 322 -18.15 -0.04 15.37
CA PRO A 322 -18.69 -1.35 15.02
C PRO A 322 -20.04 -1.36 14.27
N TYR A 323 -20.73 -0.22 14.12
CA TYR A 323 -22.06 -0.15 13.52
C TYR A 323 -22.14 0.83 12.37
N THR A 324 -22.61 0.36 11.21
CA THR A 324 -22.77 1.16 9.98
C THR A 324 -23.66 2.39 10.18
N SER A 325 -24.76 2.26 10.92
CA SER A 325 -25.66 3.38 11.21
C SER A 325 -25.00 4.50 12.02
N ILE A 326 -24.05 4.16 12.89
CA ILE A 326 -23.30 5.14 13.69
C ILE A 326 -22.20 5.77 12.83
N ILE A 327 -21.57 4.99 11.94
CA ILE A 327 -20.60 5.50 10.96
C ILE A 327 -21.25 6.52 10.04
N ASP A 328 -22.43 6.21 9.49
CA ASP A 328 -23.16 7.11 8.60
C ASP A 328 -23.44 8.46 9.29
N GLN A 329 -23.95 8.42 10.52
CA GLN A 329 -24.21 9.64 11.30
C GLN A 329 -22.93 10.44 11.60
N ASN A 330 -21.85 9.77 11.99
CA ASN A 330 -20.60 10.45 12.28
C ASN A 330 -19.93 10.99 11.01
N PHE A 331 -20.04 10.28 9.89
CA PHE A 331 -19.57 10.75 8.59
C PHE A 331 -20.25 12.08 8.21
N ASP A 332 -21.57 12.17 8.35
CA ASP A 332 -22.31 13.40 8.04
C ASP A 332 -21.88 14.58 8.93
N GLU A 333 -21.60 14.34 10.21
CA GLU A 333 -21.07 15.36 11.11
C GLU A 333 -19.63 15.79 10.74
N PHE A 334 -18.77 14.84 10.39
CA PHE A 334 -17.41 15.13 9.92
C PHE A 334 -17.42 15.89 8.59
N GLU A 335 -18.32 15.54 7.68
CA GLU A 335 -18.48 16.24 6.41
C GLU A 335 -18.83 17.71 6.62
N LYS A 336 -19.78 18.04 7.51
CA LYS A 336 -20.13 19.43 7.83
C LYS A 336 -18.92 20.24 8.32
N ILE A 337 -18.11 19.63 9.19
CA ILE A 337 -16.91 20.26 9.74
C ILE A 337 -15.89 20.53 8.63
N ILE A 338 -15.59 19.51 7.81
CA ILE A 338 -14.59 19.60 6.74
C ILE A 338 -15.05 20.57 5.65
N GLN A 339 -16.33 20.55 5.25
CA GLN A 339 -16.92 21.49 4.31
C GLN A 339 -16.74 22.93 4.79
N PHE A 340 -17.01 23.21 6.07
CA PHE A 340 -16.79 24.53 6.66
C PHE A 340 -15.33 24.98 6.56
N ASN A 341 -14.38 24.08 6.86
CA ASN A 341 -12.96 24.43 6.88
C ASN A 341 -12.33 24.54 5.47
N LYS A 342 -12.73 23.70 4.52
CA LYS A 342 -12.09 23.58 3.20
C LYS A 342 -12.88 24.28 2.08
N LYS A 343 -14.17 24.57 2.28
CA LYS A 343 -15.04 25.36 1.38
C LYS A 343 -14.99 24.83 -0.06
N ASP A 344 -14.71 25.69 -1.04
CA ASP A 344 -14.67 25.36 -2.47
C ASP A 344 -13.69 24.21 -2.78
N LYS A 345 -12.59 24.09 -2.01
CA LYS A 345 -11.65 22.98 -2.18
C LYS A 345 -12.28 21.62 -1.89
N TYR A 346 -13.20 21.56 -0.91
CA TYR A 346 -13.95 20.34 -0.64
C TYR A 346 -14.90 20.02 -1.79
N GLN A 347 -15.65 21.02 -2.29
CA GLN A 347 -16.62 20.80 -3.37
C GLN A 347 -15.96 20.29 -4.66
N GLN A 348 -14.72 20.70 -4.92
CA GLN A 348 -13.94 20.23 -6.06
C GLN A 348 -13.50 18.76 -5.90
N ARG A 349 -13.05 18.36 -4.70
CA ARG A 349 -12.47 17.02 -4.44
C ARG A 349 -12.87 16.48 -3.06
N PRO A 350 -14.15 16.17 -2.78
CA PRO A 350 -14.60 15.82 -1.43
C PRO A 350 -13.90 14.56 -0.89
N THR A 351 -13.72 13.56 -1.75
CA THR A 351 -13.09 12.28 -1.40
C THR A 351 -11.61 12.42 -1.06
N ARG A 352 -10.95 13.51 -1.46
CA ARG A 352 -9.59 13.81 -0.99
C ARG A 352 -9.53 13.98 0.52
N TYR A 353 -10.58 14.56 1.11
CA TYR A 353 -10.61 14.94 2.51
C TYR A 353 -11.26 13.89 3.39
N LEU A 354 -12.37 13.29 2.95
CA LEU A 354 -13.18 12.40 3.75
C LEU A 354 -13.69 11.22 2.90
N LEU A 355 -13.47 10.00 3.39
CA LEU A 355 -13.96 8.76 2.77
C LEU A 355 -14.77 7.95 3.78
N LYS A 356 -15.95 7.52 3.35
CA LYS A 356 -16.75 6.51 4.02
C LYS A 356 -16.43 5.15 3.42
N HIS A 357 -16.04 4.19 4.25
CA HIS A 357 -15.64 2.87 3.77
C HIS A 357 -16.23 1.77 4.65
N HIS A 358 -17.24 1.06 4.15
CA HIS A 358 -17.77 -0.17 4.77
C HIS A 358 -18.47 -1.00 3.71
N TYR A 359 -18.88 -2.24 4.02
CA TYR A 359 -19.43 -3.17 3.03
C TYR A 359 -20.71 -2.70 2.31
N LEU A 360 -21.40 -1.65 2.82
CA LEU A 360 -22.59 -1.03 2.22
C LEU A 360 -22.34 0.36 1.63
N SER A 361 -21.13 0.92 1.76
CA SER A 361 -20.86 2.26 1.25
C SER A 361 -20.82 2.25 -0.28
N MET A 362 -21.57 3.16 -0.91
CA MET A 362 -21.41 3.41 -2.35
C MET A 362 -20.01 3.97 -2.61
N LYS A 363 -19.30 3.40 -3.59
CA LYS A 363 -17.96 3.82 -4.00
C LYS A 363 -18.00 4.97 -5.01
N ASN A 364 -18.96 5.87 -4.88
CA ASN A 364 -19.03 7.05 -5.75
C ASN A 364 -17.97 8.05 -5.29
N VAL A 365 -16.87 8.13 -6.04
CA VAL A 365 -15.74 9.00 -5.73
C VAL A 365 -15.87 10.27 -6.54
N LYS A 366 -15.75 11.42 -5.87
CA LYS A 366 -15.42 12.68 -6.53
C LYS A 366 -14.05 13.13 -6.04
N ASN A 367 -13.03 12.90 -6.86
CA ASN A 367 -11.64 13.31 -6.60
C ASN A 367 -10.95 13.92 -7.83
N ARG A 368 -11.60 13.89 -9.01
CA ARG A 368 -11.09 14.52 -10.23
C ARG A 368 -11.55 15.97 -10.32
N ILE A 369 -10.71 16.81 -10.94
CA ILE A 369 -11.02 18.23 -11.18
C ILE A 369 -11.72 18.42 -12.55
N SER A 370 -11.48 17.53 -13.52
CA SER A 370 -12.14 17.53 -14.83
C SER A 370 -13.37 16.62 -14.85
N GLU A 371 -14.45 17.07 -15.48
CA GLU A 371 -15.73 16.37 -15.62
C GLU A 371 -16.03 15.94 -17.08
N GLU A 372 -15.06 16.01 -18.00
CA GLU A 372 -15.24 15.46 -19.35
C GLU A 372 -15.29 13.91 -19.32
N GLU A 373 -16.18 13.34 -20.12
CA GLU A 373 -16.64 11.93 -20.17
C GLU A 373 -15.94 10.92 -19.24
N TYR A 374 -16.68 10.43 -18.25
CA TYR A 374 -16.22 9.39 -17.31
C TYR A 374 -15.93 8.06 -18.03
N SER A 375 -14.65 7.70 -18.11
CA SER A 375 -14.18 6.49 -18.77
C SER A 375 -14.13 5.28 -17.81
N TYR A 376 -13.98 4.08 -18.38
CA TYR A 376 -13.72 2.88 -17.58
C TYR A 376 -12.40 2.96 -16.78
N LYS A 377 -11.40 3.69 -17.30
CA LYS A 377 -10.15 3.96 -16.58
C LYS A 377 -10.45 4.80 -15.35
N ASP A 378 -11.23 5.87 -15.48
CA ASP A 378 -11.58 6.73 -14.36
C ASP A 378 -12.24 5.95 -13.22
N TYR A 379 -13.09 4.98 -13.55
CA TYR A 379 -13.67 4.04 -12.59
C TYR A 379 -12.63 3.16 -11.87
N LEU A 380 -11.65 2.62 -12.59
CA LEU A 380 -10.62 1.76 -11.99
C LEU A 380 -9.72 2.54 -11.03
N ASP A 381 -9.35 3.75 -11.40
CA ASP A 381 -8.57 4.66 -10.57
C ASP A 381 -9.33 5.08 -9.31
N ASP A 382 -10.62 5.42 -9.44
CA ASP A 382 -11.50 5.78 -8.33
C ASP A 382 -11.62 4.60 -7.35
N LYS A 383 -11.79 3.39 -7.89
CA LYS A 383 -11.74 2.16 -7.11
C LYS A 383 -10.40 1.99 -6.42
N LEU A 384 -9.28 2.18 -7.12
CA LEU A 384 -7.95 2.07 -6.53
C LEU A 384 -7.76 3.08 -5.40
N PHE A 385 -8.23 4.32 -5.55
CA PHE A 385 -8.17 5.36 -4.52
C PHE A 385 -8.93 4.98 -3.25
N VAL A 386 -10.13 4.42 -3.42
CA VAL A 386 -10.95 3.93 -2.31
C VAL A 386 -10.29 2.74 -1.63
N GLU A 387 -9.78 1.76 -2.39
CA GLU A 387 -9.17 0.55 -1.81
C GLU A 387 -7.80 0.80 -1.16
N SER A 388 -7.07 1.84 -1.56
CA SER A 388 -5.80 2.27 -0.95
C SER A 388 -5.97 3.30 0.18
N TRP A 389 -7.22 3.61 0.55
CA TRP A 389 -7.58 4.55 1.62
C TRP A 389 -6.91 5.91 1.48
N GLU A 390 -6.83 6.45 0.26
CA GLU A 390 -5.98 7.60 -0.03
C GLU A 390 -6.45 8.93 0.56
N SER A 391 -7.68 8.98 1.07
CA SER A 391 -8.23 10.14 1.76
C SER A 391 -7.47 10.51 3.03
N SER A 392 -7.53 11.80 3.38
CA SER A 392 -6.94 12.29 4.63
C SER A 392 -7.63 11.76 5.89
N MET A 393 -8.94 11.57 5.82
CA MET A 393 -9.76 11.00 6.88
C MET A 393 -10.65 9.88 6.32
N ILE A 394 -10.66 8.74 7.01
CA ILE A 394 -11.47 7.58 6.67
C ILE A 394 -12.39 7.26 7.85
N VAL A 395 -13.66 7.03 7.57
CA VAL A 395 -14.67 6.55 8.52
C VAL A 395 -15.06 5.14 8.09
N THR A 396 -14.78 4.15 8.94
CA THR A 396 -14.94 2.72 8.62
C THR A 396 -15.54 1.93 9.77
N THR A 397 -16.01 0.72 9.46
CA THR A 397 -16.33 -0.34 10.43
C THR A 397 -15.08 -1.01 10.94
#